data_AF-A0A0S3RKW9-F1
#
_entry.id   AF-A0A0S3RKW9-F1
#
_cell.length_a   1.000
_cell.length_b   1.000
_cell.length_c   1.000
_cell.angle_alpha   90.00
_cell.angle_beta   90.00
_cell.angle_gamma   90.00
#
_symmetry.space_group_name_H-M   'P 1'
#
loop_
_entity.id
_entity.type
_entity.pdbx_description
1 polymer ?
#
loop_
_entity_poly.entity_id
_entity_poly.type
_entity_poly.pdbx_seq_one_letter_code
_entity_poly.pdbx_strand_id
1 'polypeptide(L)' 'MAEGVGKVLLTCKNGETAYMDEVLFVPSMKSNLLSLGQLLEKGYSMIMRDNSIEVFDKKDRLIIKAPIAKNRTFKVNL' A
#
# COMPACT_ATOMS: atom_id res chain seq x y z
N MET A 1 12.94 14.91 -3.72
CA MET A 1 11.93 14.93 -4.79
C MET A 1 11.71 13.49 -5.24
N ALA A 2 10.54 13.13 -5.75
CA ALA A 2 10.39 11.84 -6.43
C ALA A 2 11.16 11.92 -7.75
N GLU A 3 11.96 10.89 -8.04
CA GLU A 3 12.83 10.84 -9.21
C GLU A 3 12.27 9.94 -10.31
N GLY A 4 11.24 9.16 -10.00
CA GLY A 4 10.56 8.32 -10.96
C GLY A 4 9.27 7.73 -10.42
N VAL A 5 8.59 7.04 -11.31
CA VAL A 5 7.31 6.36 -11.08
C VAL A 5 7.51 4.91 -11.52
N GLY A 6 7.36 3.96 -10.59
CA GLY A 6 7.72 2.56 -10.79
C GLY A 6 6.54 1.61 -10.61
N LYS A 7 6.77 0.35 -10.98
CA LYS A 7 5.84 -0.75 -10.73
C LYS A 7 6.41 -1.63 -9.62
N VAL A 8 5.62 -1.89 -8.59
CA VAL A 8 6.01 -2.76 -7.47
C VAL A 8 5.12 -4.00 -7.46
N LEU A 9 5.78 -5.15 -7.27
CA LEU A 9 5.13 -6.42 -6.98
C LEU A 9 4.87 -6.50 -5.48
N LEU A 10 3.61 -6.69 -5.10
CA LEU A 10 3.23 -7.00 -3.73
C LEU A 10 2.89 -8.46 -3.60
N THR A 11 3.47 -9.13 -2.61
CA THR A 11 2.99 -10.43 -2.16
C THR A 11 2.04 -10.17 -1.00
N CYS A 12 0.76 -10.38 -1.22
CA CYS A 12 -0.26 -10.24 -0.20
C CYS A 12 -0.14 -11.40 0.81
N LYS A 13 -0.63 -11.18 2.04
CA LYS A 13 -0.58 -12.22 3.10
C LYS A 13 -1.33 -13.51 2.73
N ASN A 14 -2.27 -13.44 1.79
CA ASN A 14 -2.99 -14.58 1.25
C ASN A 14 -2.19 -15.37 0.18
N GLY A 15 -0.94 -14.98 -0.09
CA GLY A 15 -0.06 -15.61 -1.09
C GLY A 15 -0.29 -15.11 -2.52
N GLU A 16 -1.28 -14.24 -2.74
CA GLU A 16 -1.50 -13.67 -4.06
C GLU A 16 -0.54 -12.53 -4.37
N THR A 17 -0.29 -12.36 -5.67
CA THR A 17 0.58 -11.31 -6.17
C THR A 17 -0.27 -10.19 -6.75
N ALA A 18 -0.09 -8.98 -6.21
CA ALA A 18 -0.73 -7.77 -6.72
C ALA A 18 0.32 -6.85 -7.34
N TYR A 19 0.00 -6.25 -8.48
CA TYR A 19 0.83 -5.23 -9.09
C TYR A 19 0.28 -3.86 -8.76
N MET A 20 1.14 -2.99 -8.25
CA MET A 20 0.85 -1.56 -8.16
C MET A 20 1.75 -0.83 -9.13
N ASP A 21 1.11 -0.26 -10.12
CA ASP A 21 1.75 0.72 -10.99
C ASP A 21 1.76 2.08 -10.27
N GLU A 22 2.61 2.93 -10.76
CA GLU A 22 2.73 4.33 -10.38
C GLU A 22 3.23 4.64 -8.95
N VAL A 23 3.98 3.72 -8.36
CA VAL A 23 4.61 3.91 -7.05
C VAL A 23 5.71 4.96 -7.16
N LEU A 24 5.67 5.97 -6.28
CA LEU A 24 6.67 7.04 -6.26
C LEU A 24 8.03 6.49 -5.80
N PHE A 25 9.03 6.62 -6.67
CA PHE A 25 10.41 6.27 -6.36
C PHE A 25 11.17 7.49 -5.84
N VAL A 26 11.72 7.36 -4.64
CA VAL A 26 12.57 8.36 -3.99
C VAL A 26 13.84 7.63 -3.54
N PRO A 27 14.99 7.78 -4.22
CA PRO A 27 16.17 6.94 -3.95
C PRO A 27 16.74 7.11 -2.53
N SER A 28 16.50 8.23 -1.87
CA SER A 28 16.90 8.46 -0.48
C SER A 28 16.01 7.75 0.54
N MET A 29 14.86 7.18 0.13
CA MET A 29 13.93 6.49 1.01
C MET A 29 14.23 4.98 1.06
N LYS A 30 14.31 4.46 2.28
CA LYS A 30 14.47 3.00 2.53
C LYS A 30 13.19 2.19 2.32
N SER A 31 12.09 2.84 1.94
CA SER A 31 10.78 2.21 1.78
C SER A 31 10.00 2.94 0.69
N ASN A 32 9.22 2.18 -0.08
CA ASN A 32 8.37 2.74 -1.12
C ASN A 32 7.16 3.47 -0.51
N LEU A 33 6.72 4.55 -1.14
CA LEU A 33 5.48 5.24 -0.80
C LEU A 33 4.35 4.79 -1.70
N LEU A 34 3.26 4.39 -1.07
CA LEU A 34 2.10 3.79 -1.73
C LEU A 34 0.96 4.81 -1.70
N SER A 35 0.45 5.21 -2.86
CA SER A 35 -0.65 6.17 -2.94
C SER A 35 -1.99 5.47 -2.69
N LEU A 36 -2.75 5.97 -1.71
CA LEU A 36 -4.12 5.50 -1.48
C LEU A 36 -5.05 5.81 -2.66
N GLY A 37 -4.80 6.90 -3.38
CA GLY A 37 -5.57 7.26 -4.58
C GLY A 37 -5.40 6.24 -5.71
N GLN A 38 -4.18 5.76 -5.94
CA GLN A 38 -3.91 4.72 -6.93
C GLN A 38 -4.53 3.38 -6.56
N LEU A 39 -4.54 3.05 -5.26
CA LEU A 39 -5.27 1.88 -4.77
C LEU A 39 -6.77 2.01 -5.05
N LEU A 40 -7.35 3.19 -4.80
CA LEU A 40 -8.76 3.45 -5.09
C LEU A 40 -9.07 3.30 -6.59
N GLU A 41 -8.26 3.90 -7.48
CA GLU A 41 -8.43 3.78 -8.94
C GLU A 41 -8.32 2.34 -9.44
N LYS A 42 -7.46 1.53 -8.80
CA LYS A 42 -7.31 0.11 -9.11
C LYS A 42 -8.43 -0.76 -8.51
N GLY A 43 -9.38 -0.19 -7.79
CA GLY A 43 -10.55 -0.88 -7.23
C GLY A 43 -10.30 -1.57 -5.90
N TYR A 44 -9.26 -1.17 -5.16
CA TYR A 44 -9.08 -1.58 -3.76
C TYR A 44 -9.98 -0.72 -2.87
N SER A 45 -10.55 -1.33 -1.84
CA SER A 45 -11.28 -0.61 -0.79
C SER A 45 -10.44 -0.53 0.47
N MET A 46 -10.69 0.49 1.30
CA MET A 46 -9.89 0.77 2.48
C MET A 46 -10.77 1.19 3.64
N ILE A 47 -10.45 0.69 4.83
CA ILE A 47 -11.10 1.09 6.08
C ILE A 47 -10.01 1.63 7.02
N MET A 48 -10.20 2.86 7.49
CA MET A 48 -9.33 3.49 8.49
C MET A 48 -10.11 3.69 9.78
N ARG A 49 -9.84 2.85 10.77
CA ARG A 49 -10.47 2.88 12.09
C ARG A 49 -9.55 2.24 13.12
N ASP A 50 -9.82 2.50 14.40
CA ASP A 50 -9.12 1.84 15.51
C ASP A 50 -7.59 1.92 15.39
N ASN A 51 -7.08 3.09 14.99
CA ASN A 51 -5.65 3.36 14.78
C ASN A 51 -4.97 2.40 13.78
N SER A 52 -5.72 1.89 12.80
CA SER A 52 -5.21 0.98 11.78
C SER A 52 -5.81 1.28 10.40
N ILE A 53 -5.12 0.80 9.37
CA ILE A 53 -5.66 0.71 8.01
C ILE A 53 -5.82 -0.75 7.62
N GLU A 54 -6.95 -1.06 7.01
CA GLU A 54 -7.25 -2.32 6.35
C GLU A 54 -7.48 -2.02 4.87
N VAL A 55 -6.79 -2.75 3.98
CA VAL A 55 -6.96 -2.64 2.52
C VAL A 55 -7.47 -3.97 2.00
N PHE A 56 -8.51 -3.92 1.18
CA PHE A 56 -9.16 -5.06 0.58
C PHE A 56 -9.06 -5.02 -0.93
N ASP A 57 -8.93 -6.19 -1.55
CA ASP A 57 -8.99 -6.32 -3.00
C ASP A 57 -10.43 -6.23 -3.55
N LYS A 58 -10.57 -6.36 -4.87
CA LYS A 58 -11.87 -6.33 -5.57
C LYS A 58 -12.83 -7.46 -5.19
N LYS A 59 -12.36 -8.48 -4.45
CA LYS A 59 -13.14 -9.61 -3.96
C LYS A 59 -13.41 -9.49 -2.45
N ASP A 60 -13.22 -8.29 -1.89
CA ASP A 60 -13.36 -7.97 -0.47
C ASP A 60 -12.45 -8.80 0.45
N ARG A 61 -11.30 -9.26 -0.07
CA ARG A 61 -10.31 -9.99 0.74
C ARG A 61 -9.30 -9.02 1.32
N LEU A 62 -9.06 -9.14 2.63
CA LEU A 62 -8.05 -8.34 3.33
C LEU A 62 -6.64 -8.69 2.83
N ILE A 63 -5.97 -7.73 2.19
CA ILE A 63 -4.61 -7.90 1.65
C ILE A 63 -3.54 -7.18 2.47
N ILE A 64 -3.90 -6.06 3.11
CA ILE A 64 -3.01 -5.28 3.97
C ILE A 64 -3.74 -4.95 5.26
N LYS A 65 -3.05 -5.14 6.38
CA LYS A 65 -3.44 -4.59 7.67
C LYS A 65 -2.22 -4.03 8.37
N ALA A 66 -2.25 -2.75 8.70
CA ALA A 66 -1.13 -2.08 9.35
C ALA A 66 -1.63 -1.11 10.44
N PRO A 67 -1.01 -1.10 11.63
CA PRO A 67 -1.26 -0.08 12.63
C PRO A 67 -0.60 1.25 12.23
N ILE A 68 -1.13 2.36 12.74
CA ILE A 68 -0.47 3.66 12.63
C ILE A 68 0.82 3.68 13.47
N ALA A 69 1.92 4.08 12.87
CA ALA A 69 3.20 4.27 13.55
C ALA A 69 3.26 5.63 14.26
N LYS A 70 4.25 5.83 15.14
CA LYS A 70 4.44 7.09 15.89
C LYS A 70 4.55 8.33 14.99
N ASN A 71 5.09 8.18 13.79
CA ASN A 71 5.20 9.23 12.79
C ASN A 71 3.93 9.40 11.92
N ARG A 72 2.79 8.82 12.35
CA ARG A 72 1.48 8.90 11.66
C ARG A 72 1.48 8.27 10.25
N THR A 73 2.38 7.32 10.00
CA THR A 73 2.41 6.53 8.75
C THR A 73 1.98 5.09 9.00
N PHE A 74 1.52 4.40 7.96
CA PHE A 74 1.27 2.96 8.00
C PHE A 74 2.45 2.25 7.35
N LYS A 75 3.25 1.58 8.15
CA LYS A 75 4.36 0.78 7.61
C LYS A 75 3.87 -0.64 7.36
N VAL A 76 4.03 -1.08 6.13
CA VAL A 76 3.69 -2.43 5.70
C VAL A 76 4.98 -3.13 5.27
N ASN A 77 5.22 -4.32 5.79
CA ASN A 77 6.23 -5.21 5.24
C ASN A 77 5.47 -6.23 4.38
N LEU A 78 5.69 -6.15 3.07
CA LEU A 78 5.09 -7.00 2.04
C LEU A 78 6.19 -7.86 1.40
#